data_AF-A0AAE9AEV9-F1
#
_entry.id   AF-A0AAE9AEV9-F1
#
_cell.length_a   1.000
_cell.length_b   1.000
_cell.length_c   1.000
_cell.angle_alpha   90.00
_cell.angle_beta   90.00
_cell.angle_gamma   90.00
#
_symmetry.space_group_name_H-M   'P 1'
#
loop_
_entity.id
_entity.type
_entity.pdbx_description
1 polymer ?
#
loop_
_entity_poly.entity_id
_entity_poly.type
_entity_poly.pdbx_seq_one_letter_code
_entity_poly.pdbx_strand_id
1 'polypeptide(L)'
;MGLSGSKRKEEPTASMKNSAEQQTVGRVKRAARPDEMIAKYAEVLKTRGILPEYFLVHEAKSSQYIDEDGDVANEFYQETMSDGEKRRLCRLMKNLRPKGKERYAIPRLKPDIPVVIWEVSAPEKS
;
A
#
# COMPACT_ATOMS: atom_id res chain seq x y z
N MET A 1 52.35 38.61 2.55
CA MET A 1 51.90 39.79 3.31
C MET A 1 51.81 40.99 2.37
N GLY A 2 50.71 41.77 2.42
CA GLY A 2 50.48 43.04 1.70
C GLY A 2 49.91 42.89 0.27
N LEU A 3 48.63 43.14 -0.04
CA LEU A 3 47.90 44.43 -0.19
C LEU A 3 48.54 45.33 -1.26
N SER A 4 47.89 46.02 -2.22
CA SER A 4 46.53 46.21 -2.74
C SER A 4 46.66 47.39 -3.73
N GLY A 5 45.86 47.52 -4.80
CA GLY A 5 45.78 48.84 -5.48
C GLY A 5 45.24 48.92 -6.91
N SER A 6 43.94 49.17 -6.99
CA SER A 6 43.09 49.58 -8.12
C SER A 6 43.57 50.73 -9.03
N LYS A 7 43.17 50.73 -10.32
CA LYS A 7 42.44 51.84 -10.96
C LYS A 7 41.82 51.49 -12.34
N ARG A 8 40.63 52.05 -12.58
CA ARG A 8 39.66 51.86 -13.69
C ARG A 8 40.07 52.58 -14.98
N LYS A 9 39.50 52.17 -16.12
CA LYS A 9 38.91 53.08 -17.15
C LYS A 9 37.97 52.33 -18.12
N GLU A 10 37.04 53.10 -18.69
CA GLU A 10 35.75 52.79 -19.33
C GLU A 10 35.81 52.21 -20.76
N GLU A 11 34.78 51.39 -21.11
CA GLU A 11 33.94 51.23 -22.35
C GLU A 11 34.50 51.65 -23.75
N PRO A 12 34.09 51.03 -24.90
CA PRO A 12 32.67 50.76 -25.20
C PRO A 12 32.30 49.58 -26.17
N THR A 13 30.98 49.38 -26.31
CA THR A 13 30.22 48.79 -27.44
C THR A 13 30.25 47.27 -27.67
N ALA A 14 29.09 46.62 -27.51
CA ALA A 14 28.29 46.10 -28.63
C ALA A 14 27.08 45.32 -28.09
N SER A 15 25.90 45.73 -28.55
CA SER A 15 24.60 45.12 -28.31
C SER A 15 24.52 43.67 -28.82
N MET A 16 24.11 42.72 -27.99
CA MET A 16 23.28 41.59 -28.43
C MET A 16 22.34 41.16 -27.29
N LYS A 17 21.04 41.34 -27.55
CA LYS A 17 19.94 40.88 -26.72
C LYS A 17 19.90 39.35 -26.78
N ASN A 18 20.04 38.67 -25.65
CA ASN A 18 19.63 37.28 -25.52
C ASN A 18 18.66 37.18 -24.34
N SER A 19 17.37 37.15 -24.67
CA SER A 19 16.28 36.76 -23.80
C SER A 19 16.50 35.31 -23.35
N ALA A 20 17.00 35.13 -22.13
CA ALA A 20 16.99 33.83 -21.47
C ALA A 20 15.56 33.55 -21.00
N GLU A 21 14.79 32.95 -21.92
CA GLU A 21 13.50 32.34 -21.65
C GLU A 21 13.70 31.26 -20.59
N GLN A 22 13.22 31.53 -19.36
CA GLN A 22 13.22 30.55 -18.28
C GLN A 22 12.29 29.42 -18.70
N GLN A 23 12.86 28.34 -19.23
CA GLN A 23 12.14 27.11 -19.51
C GLN A 23 11.68 26.54 -18.17
N THR A 24 10.45 26.85 -17.77
CA THR A 24 9.82 26.25 -16.60
C THR A 24 9.55 24.79 -16.91
N VAL A 25 10.49 23.92 -16.55
CA VAL A 25 10.30 22.47 -16.60
C VAL A 25 9.04 22.15 -15.78
N GLY A 26 7.98 21.76 -16.47
CA GLY A 26 6.69 21.46 -15.86
C GLY A 26 6.89 20.49 -14.70
N ARG A 27 6.50 20.93 -13.50
CA ARG A 27 6.60 20.14 -12.27
C ARG A 27 5.73 18.89 -12.45
N VAL A 28 6.36 17.76 -12.79
CA VAL A 28 5.71 16.45 -12.75
C VAL A 28 5.13 16.30 -11.34
N LYS A 29 3.80 16.17 -11.22
CA LYS A 29 3.14 15.90 -9.95
C LYS A 29 3.66 14.56 -9.45
N ARG A 30 4.70 14.58 -8.61
CA ARG A 30 5.18 13.39 -7.92
C ARG A 30 3.98 12.86 -7.14
N ALA A 31 3.65 11.58 -7.33
CA ALA A 31 2.68 10.91 -6.48
C ALA A 31 3.10 11.13 -5.02
N ALA A 32 2.14 11.53 -4.18
CA ALA A 32 2.39 11.79 -2.77
C ALA A 32 3.07 10.57 -2.15
N ARG A 33 4.12 10.81 -1.34
CA ARG A 33 4.79 9.72 -0.65
C ARG A 33 3.79 9.05 0.32
N PRO A 34 3.89 7.73 0.56
CA PRO A 34 2.97 7.02 1.45
C PRO A 34 2.74 7.72 2.80
N ASP A 35 3.81 8.26 3.38
CA ASP A 35 3.79 8.97 4.66
C ASP A 35 2.95 10.28 4.61
N GLU A 36 3.06 11.04 3.52
CA GLU A 36 2.29 12.27 3.32
C GLU A 36 0.80 11.97 3.17
N MET A 37 0.44 10.84 2.55
CA MET A 37 -0.94 10.40 2.47
C MET A 37 -1.47 9.98 3.84
N ILE A 38 -0.70 9.23 4.63
CA ILE A 38 -1.10 8.81 5.99
C ILE A 38 -1.39 10.03 6.87
N ALA A 39 -0.53 11.06 6.84
CA ALA A 39 -0.72 12.29 7.59
C ALA A 39 -2.02 13.01 7.21
N LYS A 40 -2.28 13.16 5.90
CA LYS A 40 -3.51 13.79 5.39
C LYS A 40 -4.77 13.03 5.84
N TYR A 41 -4.72 11.70 5.83
CA TYR A 41 -5.84 10.89 6.28
C TYR A 41 -6.06 10.92 7.79
N ALA A 42 -5.01 11.08 8.60
CA ALA A 42 -5.14 11.29 10.04
C ALA A 42 -5.94 12.57 10.37
N GLU A 43 -5.79 13.63 9.56
CA GLU A 43 -6.61 14.84 9.70
C GLU A 43 -8.09 14.60 9.36
N VAL A 44 -8.37 13.78 8.34
CA VAL A 44 -9.74 13.41 7.96
C VAL A 44 -10.41 12.57 9.06
N LEU A 45 -9.68 11.63 9.65
CA LEU A 45 -10.15 10.80 10.77
C LEU A 45 -10.55 11.65 11.97
N LYS A 46 -9.73 12.65 12.33
CA LYS A 46 -9.99 13.57 13.45
C LYS A 46 -11.25 14.43 13.24
N THR A 47 -11.57 14.77 11.99
CA THR A 47 -12.63 15.74 11.68
C THR A 47 -13.97 15.09 11.38
N ARG A 48 -13.98 13.89 10.79
CA ARG A 48 -15.22 13.26 10.30
C ARG A 48 -15.54 11.92 10.96
N GLY A 49 -14.59 11.31 11.68
CA GLY A 49 -14.77 9.98 12.29
C GLY A 49 -14.95 8.85 11.27
N ILE A 50 -14.71 9.10 9.98
CA ILE A 50 -14.87 8.12 8.91
C ILE A 50 -13.49 7.59 8.53
N LEU A 51 -13.36 6.26 8.52
CA LEU A 51 -12.15 5.58 8.08
C LEU A 51 -12.00 5.69 6.55
N PRO A 52 -10.90 6.24 6.01
CA PRO A 52 -10.73 6.35 4.57
C PRO A 52 -10.57 5.00 3.89
N GLU A 53 -11.09 4.88 2.66
CA GLU A 53 -11.05 3.65 1.84
C GLU A 53 -9.63 3.08 1.66
N TYR A 54 -8.63 3.95 1.65
CA TYR A 54 -7.23 3.54 1.54
C TYR A 54 -6.80 2.57 2.65
N PHE A 55 -7.43 2.60 3.83
CA PHE A 55 -7.11 1.70 4.94
C PHE A 55 -7.80 0.33 4.84
N LEU A 56 -8.73 0.17 3.90
CA LEU A 56 -9.60 -1.00 3.83
C LEU A 56 -9.16 -1.98 2.73
N VAL A 57 -9.45 -3.26 2.97
CA VAL A 57 -9.29 -4.38 2.07
C VAL A 57 -10.66 -5.04 1.89
N HIS A 58 -11.14 -5.05 0.65
CA HIS A 58 -12.47 -5.58 0.30
C HIS A 58 -12.40 -6.98 -0.27
N GLU A 59 -11.25 -7.37 -0.81
CA GLU A 59 -11.01 -8.70 -1.36
C GLU A 59 -9.61 -9.18 -0.99
N ALA A 60 -9.47 -10.48 -0.76
CA ALA A 60 -8.18 -11.13 -0.57
C ALA A 60 -8.12 -12.43 -1.35
N LYS A 61 -6.90 -12.88 -1.65
CA LYS A 61 -6.69 -14.23 -2.16
C LYS A 61 -7.06 -15.23 -1.07
N SER A 62 -7.95 -16.16 -1.37
CA SER A 62 -8.31 -17.26 -0.49
C SER A 62 -7.18 -18.28 -0.44
N SER A 63 -6.98 -18.89 0.72
CA SER A 63 -6.11 -20.06 0.90
C SER A 63 -6.84 -21.38 0.67
N GLN A 64 -8.09 -21.33 0.23
CA GLN A 64 -8.93 -22.49 -0.02
C GLN A 64 -8.78 -23.01 -1.46
N TYR A 65 -9.02 -24.29 -1.59
CA TYR A 65 -9.05 -25.02 -2.84
C TYR A 65 -10.42 -25.68 -3.03
N ILE A 66 -10.73 -25.96 -4.28
CA ILE A 66 -11.92 -26.66 -4.74
C ILE A 66 -11.46 -27.97 -5.36
N ASP A 67 -12.00 -29.10 -4.93
CA ASP A 67 -11.68 -30.42 -5.50
C ASP A 67 -12.52 -30.74 -6.75
N GLU A 68 -12.52 -32.00 -7.17
CA GLU A 68 -13.25 -32.50 -8.34
C GLU A 68 -14.77 -32.53 -8.09
N ASP A 69 -15.19 -32.79 -6.85
CA ASP A 69 -16.58 -32.86 -6.43
C ASP A 69 -17.19 -31.47 -6.15
N GLY A 70 -16.34 -30.46 -6.04
CA GLY A 70 -16.75 -29.07 -5.79
C GLY A 70 -16.72 -28.66 -4.33
N ASP A 71 -16.18 -29.53 -3.46
CA ASP A 71 -16.01 -29.23 -2.04
C ASP A 71 -14.92 -28.16 -1.86
N VAL A 72 -15.08 -27.32 -0.84
CA VAL A 72 -14.19 -26.20 -0.57
C VAL A 72 -13.51 -26.39 0.78
N ALA A 73 -12.18 -26.51 0.75
CA ALA A 73 -11.38 -26.67 1.97
C ALA A 73 -10.00 -26.04 1.83
N ASN A 74 -9.33 -25.80 2.97
CA ASN A 74 -7.94 -25.38 2.98
C ASN A 74 -6.99 -26.53 2.59
N GLU A 75 -7.35 -27.76 2.95
CA GLU A 75 -6.57 -28.96 2.72
C GLU A 75 -7.50 -30.14 2.48
N PHE A 76 -7.12 -31.02 1.54
CA PHE A 76 -7.84 -32.24 1.24
C PHE A 76 -6.99 -33.45 1.63
N TYR A 77 -7.64 -34.52 2.05
CA TYR A 77 -6.97 -35.75 2.45
C TYR A 77 -7.67 -36.96 1.84
N GLN A 78 -6.90 -37.95 1.43
CA GLN A 78 -7.40 -39.20 0.88
C GLN A 78 -6.82 -40.38 1.67
N GLU A 79 -7.67 -41.36 1.97
CA GLU A 79 -7.22 -42.62 2.54
C GLU A 79 -6.51 -43.44 1.45
N THR A 80 -5.27 -43.83 1.71
CA THR A 80 -4.49 -44.70 0.83
C THR A 80 -4.29 -46.05 1.51
N MET A 81 -4.54 -47.12 0.76
CA MET A 81 -4.18 -48.48 1.12
C MET A 81 -2.82 -48.76 0.47
N SER A 82 -1.74 -48.77 1.24
CA SER A 82 -0.51 -49.43 0.78
C SER A 82 -0.75 -50.94 0.87
N ASP A 83 -0.43 -51.69 -0.20
CA ASP A 83 -0.66 -53.14 -0.28
C ASP A 83 -0.12 -53.86 0.97
N GLY A 84 -1.03 -54.33 1.83
CA GLY A 84 -0.71 -55.06 3.07
C GLY A 84 -0.49 -54.22 4.33
N GLU A 85 -0.50 -52.89 4.25
CA GLU A 85 -0.32 -51.99 5.42
C GLU A 85 -1.63 -51.39 5.94
N LYS A 86 -1.57 -50.86 7.17
CA LYS A 86 -2.67 -50.10 7.78
C LYS A 86 -2.99 -48.87 6.93
N ARG A 87 -4.29 -48.57 6.81
CA ARG A 87 -4.82 -47.37 6.15
C ARG A 87 -4.13 -46.11 6.65
N ARG A 88 -3.68 -45.27 5.73
CA ARG A 88 -3.07 -43.97 6.05
C ARG A 88 -3.85 -42.85 5.37
N LEU A 89 -4.06 -41.78 6.11
CA LEU A 89 -4.62 -40.55 5.59
C LEU A 89 -3.48 -39.71 5.01
N CYS A 90 -3.50 -39.46 3.70
CA CYS A 90 -2.47 -38.69 3.00
C CYS A 90 -3.06 -37.39 2.47
N ARG A 91 -2.31 -36.29 2.58
CA ARG A 91 -2.72 -35.00 2.04
C ARG A 91 -2.77 -35.06 0.51
N LEU A 92 -3.91 -34.68 -0.06
CA LEU A 92 -4.12 -34.56 -1.50
C LEU A 92 -3.66 -33.18 -1.97
N MET A 93 -2.81 -33.16 -3.00
CA MET A 93 -2.31 -31.92 -3.63
C MET A 93 -2.58 -31.87 -5.13
N LYS A 94 -3.15 -32.95 -5.70
CA LYS A 94 -3.43 -33.08 -7.14
C LYS A 94 -4.86 -32.67 -7.44
N ASN A 95 -5.09 -32.17 -8.65
CA ASN A 95 -6.41 -31.83 -9.20
C ASN A 95 -7.23 -30.83 -8.37
N LEU A 96 -6.59 -30.11 -7.46
CA LEU A 96 -7.19 -29.04 -6.68
C LEU A 96 -7.14 -27.72 -7.46
N ARG A 97 -8.27 -27.04 -7.58
CA ARG A 97 -8.35 -25.69 -8.17
C ARG A 97 -8.32 -24.64 -7.07
N PRO A 98 -7.48 -23.60 -7.15
CA PRO A 98 -7.52 -22.52 -6.16
C PRO A 98 -8.86 -21.79 -6.26
N LYS A 99 -9.50 -21.51 -5.11
CA LYS A 99 -10.77 -20.76 -5.05
C LYS A 99 -10.66 -19.34 -5.63
N GLY A 100 -9.46 -18.77 -5.61
CA GLY A 100 -9.17 -17.46 -6.17
C GLY A 100 -9.35 -16.33 -5.16
N LYS A 101 -9.91 -15.19 -5.57
CA LYS A 101 -10.17 -14.05 -4.69
C LYS A 101 -11.55 -14.15 -4.08
N GLU A 102 -11.64 -13.82 -2.80
CA GLU A 102 -12.89 -13.79 -2.05
C GLU A 102 -13.13 -12.38 -1.53
N ARG A 103 -14.36 -11.89 -1.74
CA ARG A 103 -14.80 -10.61 -1.20
C ARG A 103 -15.24 -10.77 0.24
N TYR A 104 -14.80 -9.86 1.09
CA TYR A 104 -15.25 -9.82 2.47
C TYR A 104 -16.64 -9.19 2.55
N ALA A 105 -17.52 -9.77 3.39
CA ALA A 105 -18.79 -9.15 3.73
C ALA A 105 -18.60 -7.82 4.47
N ILE A 106 -17.56 -7.75 5.31
CA ILE A 106 -17.14 -6.55 6.02
C ILE A 106 -15.67 -6.26 5.64
N PRO A 107 -15.35 -5.07 5.10
CA PRO A 107 -13.98 -4.72 4.75
C PRO A 107 -13.03 -4.81 5.95
N ARG A 108 -11.82 -5.29 5.70
CA ARG A 108 -10.80 -5.48 6.74
C ARG A 108 -9.77 -4.37 6.70
N LEU A 109 -9.08 -4.12 7.80
CA LEU A 109 -7.93 -3.21 7.81
C LEU A 109 -6.77 -3.81 7.02
N LYS A 110 -6.07 -2.94 6.30
CA LYS A 110 -4.82 -3.28 5.63
C LYS A 110 -3.73 -3.66 6.65
N PRO A 111 -3.04 -4.80 6.47
CA PRO A 111 -2.08 -5.31 7.44
C PRO A 111 -0.74 -4.56 7.46
N ASP A 112 -0.44 -3.81 6.40
CA ASP A 112 0.79 -3.03 6.24
C ASP A 112 0.70 -1.62 6.86
N ILE A 113 -0.45 -1.26 7.42
CA ILE A 113 -0.68 0.06 7.99
C ILE A 113 -0.65 -0.02 9.53
N PRO A 114 0.21 0.76 10.21
CA PRO A 114 0.21 0.82 11.66
C PRO A 114 -1.04 1.57 12.14
N VAL A 115 -2.00 0.84 12.73
CA VAL A 115 -3.24 1.40 13.28
C VAL A 115 -3.33 1.07 14.76
N VAL A 116 -3.65 2.07 15.58
CA VAL A 116 -4.01 1.91 16.99
C VAL A 116 -5.51 2.13 17.12
N ILE A 117 -6.21 1.15 17.69
CA ILE A 117 -7.63 1.23 18.00
C ILE A 117 -7.75 1.48 19.51
N TRP A 118 -8.51 2.50 19.90
CA TRP A 118 -8.72 2.88 21.29
C TRP A 118 -10.20 3.18 21.53
N GLU A 119 -10.75 2.61 22.60
CA GLU A 119 -12.11 2.92 23.06
C GLU A 119 -12.07 4.04 24.11
N VAL A 120 -12.87 5.07 23.92
CA VAL A 120 -13.03 6.14 24.91
C VAL A 120 -14.37 5.90 25.61
N SER A 121 -14.33 5.58 26.90
CA SER A 121 -15.55 5.53 27.70
C SER A 121 -16.17 6.93 27.77
N ALA A 122 -17.45 7.03 27.43
CA ALA A 122 -18.18 8.27 27.66
C ALA A 122 -18.22 8.52 29.19
N PRO A 123 -18.04 9.77 29.64
CA PRO A 123 -18.24 10.07 31.05
C PRO A 123 -19.67 9.70 31.43
N GLU A 124 -19.84 8.92 32.50
CA GLU A 124 -21.17 8.66 33.07
C GLU A 124 -21.80 10.01 33.39
N LYS A 125 -22.99 10.26 32.83
CA LYS A 125 -23.77 11.45 33.18
C LYS A 125 -24.28 11.25 34.60
N SER A 126 -23.62 11.90 35.56
CA SER A 126 -24.07 12.06 36.95
C SER A 126 -25.37 12.84 37.05
#